data_AF-A8YX77-F1
#
_entry.id   AF-A8YX77-F1
#
_cell.length_a   1.000
_cell.length_b   1.000
_cell.length_c   1.000
_cell.angle_alpha   90.00
_cell.angle_beta   90.00
_cell.angle_gamma   90.00
#
_symmetry.space_group_name_H-M   'P 1'
#
loop_
_entity.id
_entity.type
_entity.pdbx_description
1 polymer ?
#
loop_
_entity_poly.entity_id
_entity_poly.type
_entity_poly.pdbx_seq_one_letter_code
_entity_poly.pdbx_strand_id
1 'polypeptide(L)'
;MIDKKSINNFNRIFKPRYSILTMVDPLNIFWGDYSLISAELRLFSVAKSGNYDYYHLLSGLDLPLVNQDIIHSFFDKYPNKEFITYSAALSSKQLSTRLHKYHFTSSFRTQNKLLKCYHKIEFKLYSKLPEKKIDLDKLSFGSNWVSLDDELVSDLVKHKDLIYDLYHRGFLVDEVFIPTFINMYPKYKKKIFYSKSVTDKPNEFQGNLRYINWWDGNPYTWRLKDYPKLEYARNNGHMFSRKFDENIDNKIIQKIVNYDLGEYYESY
;
A
#
# COMPACT_ATOMS: atom_id res chain seq x y z
N MET A 1 8.30 6.57 9.12
CA MET A 1 9.41 5.59 9.20
C MET A 1 10.31 5.80 8.00
N ILE A 2 11.62 5.62 8.15
CA ILE A 2 12.59 5.60 7.04
C ILE A 2 13.22 4.21 7.00
N ASP A 3 13.44 3.65 5.80
CA ASP A 3 14.19 2.39 5.68
C ASP A 3 15.59 2.60 6.27
N LYS A 4 16.00 1.71 7.18
CA LYS A 4 17.30 1.76 7.86
C LYS A 4 18.47 1.81 6.87
N LYS A 5 18.34 1.21 5.69
CA LYS A 5 19.36 1.26 4.62
C LYS A 5 19.52 2.63 3.97
N SER A 6 18.55 3.52 4.17
CA SER A 6 18.50 4.84 3.53
C SER A 6 18.55 5.99 4.54
N ILE A 7 18.71 5.70 5.83
CA ILE A 7 18.63 6.73 6.88
C ILE A 7 19.65 7.87 6.68
N ASN A 8 20.85 7.54 6.20
CA ASN A 8 21.91 8.51 5.92
C ASN A 8 21.63 9.42 4.71
N ASN A 9 20.60 9.11 3.91
CA ASN A 9 20.18 9.95 2.78
C ASN A 9 19.21 11.05 3.22
N PHE A 10 18.61 10.92 4.40
CA PHE A 10 17.61 11.86 4.92
C PHE A 10 18.23 12.73 6.03
N ASN A 11 19.06 13.68 5.62
CA ASN A 11 19.73 14.61 6.55
C ASN A 11 18.82 15.75 7.04
N ARG A 12 17.62 15.89 6.46
CA ARG A 12 16.65 16.93 6.82
C ARG A 12 15.36 16.29 7.31
N ILE A 13 15.06 16.49 8.59
CA ILE A 13 13.72 16.23 9.13
C ILE A 13 12.92 17.52 8.90
N PHE A 14 11.86 17.43 8.10
CA PHE A 14 10.95 18.55 7.91
C PHE A 14 10.21 18.84 9.22
N LYS A 15 10.10 20.11 9.59
CA LYS A 15 9.25 20.54 10.71
C LYS A 15 7.95 21.09 10.14
N PRO A 16 6.85 20.30 10.15
CA PRO A 16 5.55 20.84 9.74
C PRO A 16 5.13 21.99 10.65
N ARG A 17 4.34 22.92 10.09
CA ARG A 17 3.79 24.08 10.83
C ARG A 17 2.47 23.76 11.53
N TYR A 18 1.62 22.96 10.89
CA TYR A 18 0.23 22.74 11.30
C TYR A 18 -0.10 21.28 11.66
N SER A 19 0.90 20.40 11.65
CA SER A 19 0.71 18.98 11.96
C SER A 19 1.83 18.46 12.85
N ILE A 20 1.60 17.31 13.47
CA ILE A 20 2.61 16.61 14.26
C ILE A 20 3.34 15.63 13.34
N LEU A 21 4.67 15.70 13.31
CA LEU A 21 5.51 14.69 12.66
C LEU A 21 6.12 13.77 13.71
N THR A 22 5.68 12.52 13.74
CA THR A 22 6.25 11.48 14.60
C THR A 22 7.15 10.57 13.79
N MET A 23 8.43 10.52 14.16
CA MET A 23 9.38 9.59 13.56
C MET A 23 9.26 8.23 14.23
N VAL A 24 9.09 7.18 13.42
CA VAL A 24 9.05 5.79 13.87
C VAL A 24 10.39 5.14 13.58
N ASP A 25 10.86 4.32 14.53
CA ASP A 25 12.14 3.61 14.45
C ASP A 25 12.34 2.92 13.09
N PRO A 26 13.52 3.09 12.47
CA PRO A 26 13.81 2.55 11.15
C PRO A 26 13.92 1.03 11.16
N LEU A 27 13.47 0.40 10.08
CA LEU A 27 13.61 -1.03 9.82
C LEU A 27 14.32 -1.28 8.50
N ASN A 28 15.02 -2.41 8.37
CA ASN A 28 15.48 -2.89 7.06
C ASN A 28 14.27 -3.43 6.31
N ILE A 29 13.81 -2.72 5.27
CA ILE A 29 12.61 -3.09 4.51
C ILE A 29 13.03 -3.75 3.20
N PHE A 30 12.54 -4.95 2.94
CA PHE A 30 12.80 -5.67 1.69
C PHE A 30 11.50 -5.80 0.90
N TRP A 31 11.57 -5.58 -0.41
CA TRP A 31 10.40 -5.66 -1.27
C TRP A 31 9.87 -7.09 -1.32
N GLY A 32 8.57 -7.26 -1.07
CA GLY A 32 7.92 -8.56 -1.04
C GLY A 32 8.19 -9.40 0.20
N ASP A 33 8.85 -8.85 1.22
CA ASP A 33 9.18 -9.55 2.46
C ASP A 33 8.26 -9.11 3.61
N TYR A 34 8.17 -9.92 4.66
CA TYR A 34 7.42 -9.58 5.87
C TYR A 34 7.86 -8.26 6.54
N SER A 35 9.10 -7.82 6.32
CA SER A 35 9.57 -6.51 6.79
C SER A 35 8.69 -5.34 6.35
N LEU A 36 8.00 -5.42 5.20
CA LEU A 36 7.05 -4.39 4.77
C LEU A 36 5.78 -4.41 5.64
N ILE A 37 5.20 -5.59 5.89
CA ILE A 37 4.07 -5.77 6.83
C ILE A 37 4.45 -5.30 8.25
N SER A 38 5.67 -5.63 8.69
CA SER A 38 6.20 -5.18 9.99
C SER A 38 6.30 -3.65 10.08
N ALA A 39 6.72 -3.00 8.99
CA ALA A 39 6.76 -1.54 8.90
C ALA A 39 5.35 -0.94 8.97
N GLU A 40 4.39 -1.49 8.24
CA GLU A 40 2.98 -1.07 8.26
C GLU A 40 2.36 -1.19 9.65
N LEU A 41 2.48 -2.35 10.29
CA LEU A 41 1.95 -2.56 11.65
C LEU A 41 2.56 -1.62 12.68
N ARG A 42 3.86 -1.29 12.56
CA ARG A 42 4.50 -0.28 13.43
C ARG A 42 3.98 1.12 13.17
N LEU A 43 3.81 1.51 11.91
CA LEU A 43 3.23 2.79 11.54
C LEU A 43 1.81 2.93 12.11
N PHE A 44 0.97 1.92 11.90
CA PHE A 44 -0.39 1.86 12.45
C PHE A 44 -0.40 1.92 13.98
N SER A 45 0.46 1.13 14.64
CA SER A 45 0.55 1.11 16.10
C SER A 45 0.94 2.47 16.69
N VAL A 46 1.83 3.22 16.04
CA VAL A 46 2.24 4.56 16.50
C VAL A 46 1.17 5.59 16.20
N ALA A 47 0.61 5.58 14.98
CA ALA A 47 -0.42 6.53 14.56
C ALA A 47 -1.69 6.45 15.42
N LYS A 48 -2.02 5.26 15.95
CA LYS A 48 -3.20 5.04 16.79
C LYS A 48 -3.28 5.94 18.01
N SER A 49 -2.14 6.43 18.51
CA SER A 49 -2.12 7.39 19.63
C SER A 49 -2.84 8.72 19.33
N GLY A 50 -3.07 9.04 18.04
CA GLY A 50 -3.78 10.25 17.62
C GLY A 50 -5.30 10.15 17.52
N ASN A 51 -5.90 8.96 17.71
CA ASN A 51 -7.35 8.72 17.59
C ASN A 51 -7.97 9.30 16.30
N TYR A 52 -7.37 8.98 15.15
CA TYR A 52 -7.84 9.45 13.85
C TYR A 52 -9.00 8.61 13.33
N ASP A 53 -9.94 9.23 12.59
CA ASP A 53 -11.03 8.49 11.94
C ASP A 53 -10.52 7.58 10.81
N TYR A 54 -9.46 8.02 10.12
CA TYR A 54 -8.86 7.31 9.01
C TYR A 54 -7.34 7.30 9.04
N TYR A 55 -6.77 6.16 8.65
CA TYR A 55 -5.33 5.95 8.55
C TYR A 55 -4.95 5.72 7.08
N HIS A 56 -4.26 6.69 6.49
CA HIS A 56 -3.81 6.62 5.11
C HIS A 56 -2.39 6.09 5.02
N LEU A 57 -2.20 4.92 4.40
CA LEU A 57 -0.85 4.44 4.07
C LEU A 57 -0.35 5.16 2.80
N LEU A 58 0.86 5.72 2.86
CA LEU A 58 1.54 6.45 1.77
C LEU A 58 3.07 6.16 1.77
N SER A 59 3.70 6.29 0.61
CA SER A 59 5.15 6.31 0.37
C SER A 59 5.62 7.68 -0.09
N GLY A 60 6.94 7.89 -0.11
CA GLY A 60 7.55 9.11 -0.64
C GLY A 60 7.42 9.31 -2.17
N LEU A 61 6.71 8.45 -2.89
CA LEU A 61 6.44 8.60 -4.33
C LEU A 61 4.96 8.84 -4.63
N ASP A 62 4.14 9.01 -3.60
CA ASP A 62 2.71 9.27 -3.73
C ASP A 62 2.45 10.78 -3.59
N LEU A 63 1.46 11.29 -4.33
CA LEU A 63 0.96 12.66 -4.17
C LEU A 63 -0.57 12.64 -4.08
N PRO A 64 -1.17 13.54 -3.29
CA PRO A 64 -2.58 13.82 -3.42
C PRO A 64 -2.88 14.47 -4.78
N LEU A 65 -4.07 14.19 -5.32
CA LEU A 65 -4.59 14.79 -6.56
C LEU A 65 -5.56 15.94 -6.28
N VAL A 66 -5.95 16.13 -5.03
CA VAL A 66 -6.90 17.13 -4.54
C VAL A 66 -6.42 17.68 -3.20
N ASN A 67 -6.85 18.88 -2.85
CA ASN A 67 -6.50 19.53 -1.59
C ASN A 67 -7.09 18.80 -0.36
N GLN A 68 -6.64 19.19 0.84
CA GLN A 68 -7.05 18.54 2.09
C GLN A 68 -8.56 18.69 2.35
N ASP A 69 -9.18 19.83 2.04
CA ASP A 69 -10.61 20.05 2.26
C ASP A 69 -11.48 19.05 1.49
N ILE A 70 -11.14 18.75 0.24
CA ILE A 70 -11.83 17.75 -0.56
C ILE A 70 -11.63 16.35 0.03
N ILE A 71 -10.41 16.04 0.48
CA ILE A 71 -10.09 14.75 1.12
C ILE A 71 -10.93 14.58 2.38
N HIS A 72 -10.87 15.53 3.32
CA HIS A 72 -11.64 15.50 4.57
C HIS A 72 -13.14 15.41 4.30
N SER A 73 -13.67 16.29 3.44
CA SER A 73 -15.09 16.29 3.06
C SER A 73 -15.56 14.98 2.46
N PHE A 74 -14.68 14.24 1.78
CA PHE A 74 -15.01 12.92 1.25
C PHE A 74 -15.06 11.86 2.36
N PHE A 75 -14.03 11.79 3.21
CA PHE A 75 -13.97 10.78 4.27
C PHE A 75 -15.08 10.98 5.32
N ASP A 76 -15.46 12.23 5.60
CA ASP A 76 -16.59 12.57 6.50
C ASP A 76 -17.94 12.04 5.99
N LYS A 77 -18.13 11.97 4.66
CA LYS A 77 -19.35 11.44 4.04
C LYS A 77 -19.46 9.92 4.12
N TYR A 78 -18.34 9.23 4.34
CA TYR A 78 -18.26 7.78 4.32
C TYR A 78 -17.60 7.25 5.59
N PRO A 79 -18.17 7.49 6.79
CA PRO A 79 -17.58 7.01 8.03
C PRO A 79 -17.59 5.47 8.11
N ASN A 80 -16.59 4.90 8.80
CA ASN A 80 -16.46 3.46 9.05
C ASN A 80 -16.41 2.60 7.76
N LYS A 81 -15.85 3.15 6.68
CA LYS A 81 -15.66 2.46 5.40
C LYS A 81 -14.22 2.09 5.18
N GLU A 82 -13.98 0.90 4.62
CA GLU A 82 -12.62 0.46 4.29
C GLU A 82 -12.33 0.74 2.82
N PHE A 83 -11.28 1.52 2.57
CA PHE A 83 -10.86 1.90 1.23
C PHE A 83 -9.66 1.04 0.84
N ILE A 84 -9.98 -0.09 0.21
CA ILE A 84 -9.02 -1.06 -0.32
C ILE A 84 -9.36 -1.39 -1.77
N THR A 85 -8.37 -1.90 -2.52
CA THR A 85 -8.59 -2.38 -3.89
C THR A 85 -8.26 -3.87 -3.94
N TYR A 86 -9.26 -4.72 -4.19
CA TYR A 86 -9.03 -6.12 -4.52
C TYR A 86 -8.59 -6.26 -5.99
N SER A 87 -7.73 -7.23 -6.27
CA SER A 87 -7.31 -7.58 -7.62
C SER A 87 -7.72 -9.02 -7.94
N ALA A 88 -8.17 -9.23 -9.18
CA ALA A 88 -8.49 -10.55 -9.72
C ALA A 88 -7.29 -11.19 -10.48
N ALA A 89 -6.11 -10.57 -10.42
CA ALA A 89 -4.94 -11.00 -11.19
C ALA A 89 -4.39 -12.38 -10.77
N LEU A 90 -4.66 -12.81 -9.53
CA LEU A 90 -4.13 -14.06 -8.96
C LEU A 90 -5.24 -14.89 -8.33
N SER A 91 -5.23 -16.20 -8.59
CA SER A 91 -6.11 -17.17 -7.93
C SER A 91 -5.66 -17.46 -6.51
N SER A 92 -6.59 -17.85 -5.63
CA SER A 92 -6.29 -18.28 -4.25
C SER A 92 -5.22 -19.37 -4.18
N LYS A 93 -5.17 -20.27 -5.19
CA LYS A 93 -4.13 -21.30 -5.28
C LYS A 93 -2.75 -20.68 -5.52
N GLN A 94 -2.63 -19.72 -6.43
CA GLN A 94 -1.38 -18.99 -6.66
C GLN A 94 -0.99 -18.12 -5.46
N LEU A 95 -1.96 -17.62 -4.70
CA LEU A 95 -1.69 -16.88 -3.46
C LEU A 95 -1.24 -17.79 -2.33
N SER A 96 -1.80 -18.99 -2.23
CA SER A 96 -1.39 -19.95 -1.20
C SER A 96 0.09 -20.31 -1.32
N THR A 97 0.64 -20.29 -2.54
CA THR A 97 2.06 -20.57 -2.73
C THR A 97 2.97 -19.48 -2.17
N ARG A 98 2.49 -18.25 -2.08
CA ARG A 98 3.20 -17.12 -1.45
C ARG A 98 3.35 -17.27 0.07
N LEU A 99 2.53 -18.12 0.70
CA LEU A 99 2.55 -18.34 2.15
C LEU A 99 3.42 -19.54 2.59
N HIS A 100 4.04 -20.26 1.64
CA HIS A 100 5.00 -21.31 1.99
C HIS A 100 6.22 -20.74 2.69
N LYS A 101 6.89 -21.59 3.48
CA LYS A 101 8.11 -21.23 4.16
C LYS A 101 9.27 -21.19 3.17
N TYR A 102 9.65 -19.99 2.75
CA TYR A 102 10.92 -19.79 2.07
C TYR A 102 12.00 -19.52 3.11
N HIS A 103 13.15 -20.17 2.99
CA HIS A 103 14.27 -20.09 3.93
C HIS A 103 15.08 -18.79 3.78
N PHE A 104 15.03 -18.14 2.62
CA PHE A 104 15.80 -16.92 2.33
C PHE A 104 14.92 -15.77 1.80
N THR A 105 14.02 -15.24 2.62
CA THR A 105 13.01 -14.28 2.12
C THR A 105 13.55 -12.87 1.81
N SER A 106 14.68 -12.48 2.41
CA SER A 106 15.16 -11.09 2.39
C SER A 106 15.89 -10.67 1.10
N SER A 107 16.08 -11.56 0.12
CA SER A 107 16.94 -11.28 -1.05
C SER A 107 16.45 -11.85 -2.38
N PHE A 108 15.14 -11.89 -2.64
CA PHE A 108 14.63 -12.44 -3.91
C PHE A 108 15.06 -11.66 -5.17
N ARG A 109 15.32 -10.35 -5.05
CA ARG A 109 16.00 -9.55 -6.09
C ARG A 109 17.53 -9.55 -5.91
N THR A 110 18.10 -10.67 -5.48
CA THR A 110 19.55 -10.83 -5.46
C THR A 110 20.10 -10.91 -6.87
N GLN A 111 21.25 -10.29 -7.12
CA GLN A 111 21.99 -10.50 -8.37
C GLN A 111 22.72 -11.85 -8.40
N ASN A 112 22.79 -12.55 -7.25
CA ASN A 112 23.45 -13.83 -7.13
C ASN A 112 22.68 -14.96 -7.82
N LYS A 113 23.28 -15.54 -8.87
CA LYS A 113 22.68 -16.61 -9.68
C LYS A 113 22.41 -17.89 -8.88
N LEU A 114 23.22 -18.22 -7.87
CA LEU A 114 23.05 -19.41 -7.04
C LEU A 114 21.80 -19.30 -6.16
N LEU A 115 21.59 -18.15 -5.51
CA LEU A 115 20.37 -17.89 -4.74
C LEU A 115 19.13 -17.87 -5.63
N LYS A 116 19.21 -17.31 -6.86
CA LYS A 116 18.08 -17.40 -7.82
C LYS A 116 17.73 -18.84 -8.17
N CYS A 117 18.72 -19.70 -8.40
CA CYS A 117 18.49 -21.12 -8.67
C CYS A 117 17.92 -21.83 -7.45
N TYR A 118 18.42 -21.54 -6.26
CA TYR A 118 17.87 -22.06 -5.00
C TYR A 118 16.40 -21.67 -4.84
N HIS A 119 16.04 -20.40 -5.00
CA HIS A 119 14.64 -19.95 -4.93
C HIS A 119 13.74 -20.64 -5.96
N LYS A 120 14.23 -20.94 -7.16
CA LYS A 120 13.48 -21.72 -8.16
C LYS A 120 13.23 -23.15 -7.70
N ILE A 121 14.24 -23.80 -7.13
CA ILE A 121 14.14 -25.17 -6.60
C ILE A 121 13.18 -25.20 -5.42
N GLU A 122 13.35 -24.27 -4.49
CA GLU A 122 12.53 -24.06 -3.30
C GLU A 122 11.05 -23.84 -3.68
N PHE A 123 10.78 -22.92 -4.61
CA PHE A 123 9.45 -22.68 -5.14
C PHE A 123 8.83 -23.94 -5.74
N LYS A 124 9.59 -24.69 -6.55
CA LYS A 124 9.11 -25.94 -7.16
C LYS A 124 8.83 -27.02 -6.12
N LEU A 125 9.65 -27.13 -5.08
CA LEU A 125 9.48 -28.09 -3.99
C LEU A 125 8.22 -27.77 -3.18
N TYR A 126 8.07 -26.51 -2.75
CA TYR A 126 6.96 -26.10 -1.89
C TYR A 126 5.62 -25.93 -2.63
N SER A 127 5.62 -25.71 -3.95
CA SER A 127 4.38 -25.72 -4.76
C SER A 127 3.57 -27.02 -4.66
N LYS A 128 4.16 -28.09 -4.10
CA LYS A 128 3.55 -29.41 -3.93
C LYS A 128 3.11 -29.73 -2.49
N LEU A 129 3.43 -28.90 -1.50
CA LEU A 129 3.20 -29.17 -0.08
C LEU A 129 2.58 -27.95 0.63
N PRO A 130 1.24 -27.81 0.66
CA PRO A 130 0.58 -26.76 1.44
C PRO A 130 0.89 -26.92 2.92
N GLU A 131 1.53 -25.90 3.52
CA GLU A 131 2.01 -25.96 4.91
C GLU A 131 1.26 -25.05 5.89
N LYS A 132 0.38 -24.14 5.44
CA LYS A 132 -0.26 -23.13 6.32
C LYS A 132 -1.79 -23.13 6.36
N LYS A 133 -2.30 -22.77 7.55
CA LYS A 133 -3.65 -22.94 8.14
C LYS A 133 -4.72 -21.89 7.72
N ILE A 134 -4.61 -21.26 6.55
CA ILE A 134 -5.67 -20.33 6.08
C ILE A 134 -6.48 -21.04 5.01
N ASP A 135 -7.80 -21.04 5.15
CA ASP A 135 -8.71 -21.56 4.13
C ASP A 135 -8.54 -20.77 2.82
N LEU A 136 -8.47 -21.48 1.70
CA LEU A 136 -8.19 -20.88 0.39
C LEU A 136 -9.24 -19.82 -0.02
N ASP A 137 -10.47 -19.91 0.50
CA ASP A 137 -11.54 -18.94 0.25
C ASP A 137 -11.30 -17.59 0.96
N LYS A 138 -10.43 -17.55 1.99
CA LYS A 138 -10.03 -16.30 2.67
C LYS A 138 -8.85 -15.63 1.99
N LEU A 139 -8.03 -16.39 1.25
CA LEU A 139 -6.89 -15.84 0.54
C LEU A 139 -7.34 -14.87 -0.55
N SER A 140 -6.78 -13.67 -0.50
CA SER A 140 -7.12 -12.60 -1.43
C SER A 140 -5.93 -11.68 -1.62
N PHE A 141 -6.01 -10.87 -2.67
CA PHE A 141 -4.90 -10.08 -3.16
C PHE A 141 -5.41 -8.72 -3.60
N GLY A 142 -4.58 -7.71 -3.45
CA GLY A 142 -4.99 -6.35 -3.71
C GLY A 142 -3.83 -5.38 -3.66
N SER A 143 -4.16 -4.10 -3.80
CA SER A 143 -3.16 -3.04 -3.64
C SER A 143 -2.69 -2.98 -2.19
N ASN A 144 -1.39 -2.76 -2.00
CA ASN A 144 -0.83 -2.48 -0.67
C ASN A 144 -1.34 -1.15 -0.08
N TRP A 145 -1.77 -0.21 -0.93
CA TRP A 145 -2.23 1.12 -0.50
C TRP A 145 -3.66 1.06 0.00
N VAL A 146 -3.90 1.64 1.17
CA VAL A 146 -5.19 1.58 1.87
C VAL A 146 -5.50 2.86 2.63
N SER A 147 -6.78 3.16 2.81
CA SER A 147 -7.26 4.02 3.91
C SER A 147 -8.21 3.20 4.76
N LEU A 148 -7.90 3.03 6.03
CA LEU A 148 -8.62 2.13 6.92
C LEU A 148 -9.22 2.90 8.09
N ASP A 149 -10.38 2.44 8.57
CA ASP A 149 -10.99 2.99 9.79
C ASP A 149 -10.23 2.56 11.06
N ASP A 150 -10.44 3.28 12.18
CA ASP A 150 -9.75 3.01 13.45
C ASP A 150 -10.01 1.60 14.00
N GLU A 151 -11.20 1.04 13.81
CA GLU A 151 -11.55 -0.30 14.30
C GLU A 151 -10.70 -1.36 13.59
N LEU A 152 -10.60 -1.30 12.27
CA LEU A 152 -9.79 -2.23 11.50
C LEU A 152 -8.30 -2.08 11.85
N VAL A 153 -7.79 -0.85 11.93
CA VAL A 153 -6.40 -0.59 12.33
C VAL A 153 -6.11 -1.15 13.72
N SER A 154 -7.04 -0.97 14.66
CA SER A 154 -6.95 -1.53 16.01
C SER A 154 -6.84 -3.05 16.00
N ASP A 155 -7.68 -3.73 15.22
CA ASP A 155 -7.65 -5.17 15.11
C ASP A 155 -6.39 -5.68 14.40
N LEU A 156 -5.87 -4.97 13.38
CA LEU A 156 -4.60 -5.32 12.75
C LEU A 156 -3.44 -5.27 13.76
N VAL A 157 -3.34 -4.20 14.55
CA VAL A 157 -2.29 -4.05 15.58
C VAL A 157 -2.45 -5.09 16.69
N LYS A 158 -3.68 -5.33 17.14
CA LYS A 158 -4.00 -6.33 18.18
C LYS A 158 -3.61 -7.75 17.75
N HIS A 159 -3.76 -8.08 16.47
CA HIS A 159 -3.48 -9.41 15.92
C HIS A 159 -2.08 -9.53 15.30
N LYS A 160 -1.13 -8.63 15.64
CA LYS A 160 0.23 -8.64 15.08
C LYS A 160 0.96 -9.99 15.18
N ASP A 161 0.74 -10.76 16.24
CA ASP A 161 1.40 -12.06 16.44
C ASP A 161 0.83 -13.13 15.52
N LEU A 162 -0.50 -13.16 15.34
CA LEU A 162 -1.16 -13.98 14.31
C LEU A 162 -0.64 -13.62 12.92
N ILE A 163 -0.57 -12.33 12.61
CA ILE A 163 -0.08 -11.83 11.32
C ILE A 163 1.39 -12.25 11.12
N TYR A 164 2.22 -12.13 12.15
CA TYR A 164 3.59 -12.64 12.10
C TYR A 164 3.60 -14.12 11.71
N ASP A 165 2.89 -14.98 12.44
CA ASP A 165 2.85 -16.42 12.18
C ASP A 165 2.42 -16.78 10.74
N LEU A 166 1.46 -16.02 10.21
CA LEU A 166 0.94 -16.20 8.85
C LEU A 166 1.93 -15.77 7.77
N TYR A 167 2.67 -14.68 7.94
CA TYR A 167 3.40 -14.06 6.84
C TYR A 167 4.94 -14.03 6.98
N HIS A 168 5.52 -14.22 8.17
CA HIS A 168 6.96 -14.02 8.41
C HIS A 168 7.92 -14.90 7.60
N ARG A 169 7.42 -16.00 7.01
CA ARG A 169 8.20 -16.90 6.14
C ARG A 169 7.74 -16.89 4.68
N GLY A 170 6.75 -16.05 4.36
CA GLY A 170 6.19 -15.98 3.01
C GLY A 170 6.97 -15.04 2.09
N PHE A 171 6.52 -14.98 0.84
CA PHE A 171 7.09 -14.17 -0.23
C PHE A 171 5.99 -13.41 -1.00
N LEU A 172 6.20 -12.13 -1.29
CA LEU A 172 5.21 -11.21 -1.88
C LEU A 172 3.89 -11.21 -1.11
N VAL A 173 4.01 -11.15 0.21
CA VAL A 173 2.91 -11.31 1.16
C VAL A 173 2.25 -9.99 1.56
N ASP A 174 2.90 -8.86 1.31
CA ASP A 174 2.42 -7.52 1.60
C ASP A 174 1.05 -7.26 0.95
N GLU A 175 0.94 -7.52 -0.35
CA GLU A 175 -0.31 -7.36 -1.11
C GLU A 175 -1.37 -8.45 -0.82
N VAL A 176 -1.04 -9.46 -0.01
CA VAL A 176 -1.96 -10.53 0.44
C VAL A 176 -2.51 -10.23 1.83
N PHE A 177 -1.74 -9.53 2.66
CA PHE A 177 -1.97 -9.36 4.09
C PHE A 177 -3.34 -8.74 4.42
N ILE A 178 -3.56 -7.48 4.08
CA ILE A 178 -4.79 -6.75 4.47
C ILE A 178 -6.04 -7.37 3.80
N PRO A 179 -6.05 -7.69 2.49
CA PRO A 179 -7.17 -8.35 1.84
C PRO A 179 -7.60 -9.66 2.50
N THR A 180 -6.63 -10.50 2.90
CA THR A 180 -6.88 -11.77 3.59
C THR A 180 -7.36 -11.55 5.02
N PHE A 181 -6.77 -10.61 5.76
CA PHE A 181 -7.22 -10.28 7.11
C PHE A 181 -8.70 -9.87 7.11
N ILE A 182 -9.11 -8.97 6.21
CA ILE A 182 -10.52 -8.56 6.08
C ILE A 182 -11.44 -9.76 5.79
N ASN A 183 -11.01 -10.71 4.97
CA ASN A 183 -11.81 -11.91 4.69
C ASN A 183 -11.90 -12.88 5.89
N MET A 184 -10.86 -12.95 6.72
CA MET A 184 -10.88 -13.72 7.97
C MET A 184 -11.82 -13.12 9.02
N TYR A 185 -12.09 -11.81 8.94
CA TYR A 185 -12.99 -11.08 9.84
C TYR A 185 -14.14 -10.41 9.05
N PRO A 186 -15.21 -11.16 8.69
CA PRO A 186 -16.26 -10.70 7.78
C PRO A 186 -16.99 -9.41 8.15
N LYS A 187 -16.89 -8.95 9.41
CA LYS A 187 -17.41 -7.64 9.84
C LYS A 187 -16.83 -6.49 9.01
N TYR A 188 -15.56 -6.56 8.63
CA TYR A 188 -14.90 -5.55 7.80
C TYR A 188 -15.29 -5.64 6.33
N LYS A 189 -15.58 -6.84 5.84
CA LYS A 189 -15.99 -7.05 4.44
C LYS A 189 -17.26 -6.25 4.07
N LYS A 190 -18.18 -6.08 5.02
CA LYS A 190 -19.41 -5.28 4.85
C LYS A 190 -19.14 -3.77 4.82
N LYS A 191 -17.99 -3.33 5.32
CA LYS A 191 -17.56 -1.93 5.37
C LYS A 191 -16.78 -1.49 4.12
N ILE A 192 -16.43 -2.41 3.22
CA ILE A 192 -15.64 -2.07 2.03
C ILE A 192 -16.40 -1.06 1.16
N PHE A 193 -15.74 0.05 0.83
CA PHE A 193 -16.32 1.12 0.02
C PHE A 193 -16.64 0.66 -1.41
N TYR A 194 -15.71 -0.07 -2.03
CA TYR A 194 -15.84 -0.57 -3.40
C TYR A 194 -15.35 -2.02 -3.50
N SER A 195 -16.28 -2.96 -3.61
CA SER A 195 -15.99 -4.40 -3.51
C SER A 195 -15.63 -5.07 -4.85
N LYS A 196 -15.72 -4.35 -5.97
CA LYS A 196 -15.42 -4.93 -7.30
C LYS A 196 -13.91 -5.02 -7.47
N SER A 197 -13.42 -6.22 -7.78
CA SER A 197 -12.00 -6.45 -8.07
C SER A 197 -11.59 -5.80 -9.40
N VAL A 198 -10.37 -5.29 -9.44
CA VAL A 198 -9.75 -4.74 -10.66
C VAL A 198 -9.00 -5.82 -11.45
N THR A 199 -8.80 -5.57 -12.74
CA THR A 199 -8.02 -6.38 -13.69
C THR A 199 -6.87 -5.59 -14.30
N ASP A 200 -6.41 -4.55 -13.58
CA ASP A 200 -5.32 -3.65 -13.95
C ASP A 200 -5.58 -2.96 -15.29
N LYS A 201 -6.75 -2.33 -15.45
CA LYS A 201 -7.10 -1.51 -16.62
C LYS A 201 -7.23 -0.02 -16.27
N PRO A 202 -6.94 0.89 -17.21
CA PRO A 202 -6.90 2.34 -16.93
C PRO A 202 -8.25 2.96 -16.56
N ASN A 203 -9.36 2.36 -16.98
CA ASN A 203 -10.71 2.87 -16.73
C ASN A 203 -11.40 2.21 -15.53
N GLU A 204 -10.70 1.36 -14.77
CA GLU A 204 -11.24 0.75 -13.57
C GLU A 204 -11.05 1.67 -12.36
N PHE A 205 -12.10 1.77 -11.55
CA PHE A 205 -12.03 2.51 -10.30
C PHE A 205 -11.26 1.71 -9.25
N GLN A 206 -10.25 2.33 -8.64
CA GLN A 206 -9.45 1.71 -7.58
C GLN A 206 -10.03 2.09 -6.23
N GLY A 207 -10.63 1.11 -5.54
CA GLY A 207 -11.39 1.30 -4.29
C GLY A 207 -10.59 1.87 -3.11
N ASN A 208 -9.26 1.80 -3.16
CA ASN A 208 -8.38 2.49 -2.22
C ASN A 208 -8.22 4.00 -2.51
N LEU A 209 -8.87 4.54 -3.54
CA LEU A 209 -8.79 5.96 -3.95
C LEU A 209 -7.39 6.40 -4.43
N ARG A 210 -6.48 5.45 -4.71
CA ARG A 210 -5.18 5.73 -5.32
C ARG A 210 -5.28 5.35 -6.79
N TYR A 211 -5.12 6.30 -7.69
CA TYR A 211 -5.00 5.98 -9.12
C TYR A 211 -3.58 5.53 -9.43
N ILE A 212 -3.39 4.22 -9.54
CA ILE A 212 -2.09 3.59 -9.77
C ILE A 212 -2.10 2.95 -11.15
N ASN A 213 -1.10 3.25 -11.96
CA ASN A 213 -0.94 2.58 -13.24
C ASN A 213 -0.31 1.19 -13.05
N TRP A 214 -1.16 0.16 -13.16
CA TRP A 214 -0.76 -1.26 -13.17
C TRP A 214 -0.78 -1.88 -14.57
N TRP A 215 -1.48 -1.28 -15.54
CA TRP A 215 -1.66 -1.84 -16.89
C TRP A 215 -0.37 -1.88 -17.73
N ASP A 216 0.63 -1.06 -17.40
CA ASP A 216 1.93 -1.05 -18.08
C ASP A 216 2.94 -2.06 -17.46
N GLY A 217 2.50 -2.94 -16.56
CA GLY A 217 3.24 -4.09 -16.04
C GLY A 217 4.18 -3.83 -14.86
N ASN A 218 4.68 -2.60 -14.69
CA ASN A 218 5.28 -2.12 -13.44
C ASN A 218 4.65 -0.77 -13.09
N PRO A 219 4.56 -0.38 -11.80
CA PRO A 219 4.02 0.91 -11.42
C PRO A 219 4.74 2.04 -12.17
N TYR A 220 4.03 2.67 -13.09
CA TYR A 220 4.54 3.71 -13.98
C TYR A 220 4.81 5.00 -13.20
N THR A 221 5.89 5.71 -13.57
CA THR A 221 6.14 7.07 -13.09
C THR A 221 5.50 8.06 -14.05
N TRP A 222 4.52 8.83 -13.55
CA TRP A 222 3.80 9.82 -14.32
C TRP A 222 4.71 10.89 -14.91
N ARG A 223 4.34 11.38 -16.09
CA ARG A 223 5.02 12.47 -16.79
C ARG A 223 4.02 13.56 -17.13
N LEU A 224 4.49 14.73 -17.53
CA LEU A 224 3.63 15.88 -17.84
C LEU A 224 2.55 15.54 -18.90
N LYS A 225 2.91 14.72 -19.89
CA LYS A 225 1.99 14.24 -20.92
C LYS A 225 0.80 13.43 -20.38
N ASP A 226 0.93 12.86 -19.18
CA ASP A 226 -0.09 12.02 -18.55
C ASP A 226 -1.03 12.81 -17.65
N TYR A 227 -0.85 14.13 -17.52
CA TYR A 227 -1.72 14.99 -16.73
C TYR A 227 -3.22 14.80 -17.03
N PRO A 228 -3.68 14.68 -18.29
CA PRO A 228 -5.10 14.41 -18.57
C PRO A 228 -5.64 13.12 -17.93
N LYS A 229 -4.79 12.10 -17.73
CA LYS A 229 -5.19 10.87 -17.03
C LYS A 229 -5.36 11.10 -15.52
N LEU A 230 -4.54 11.96 -14.93
CA LEU A 230 -4.64 12.31 -13.51
C LEU A 230 -5.86 13.20 -13.26
N GLU A 231 -6.16 14.12 -14.17
CA GLU A 231 -7.39 14.90 -14.14
C GLU A 231 -8.62 14.00 -14.26
N TYR A 232 -8.61 13.05 -15.20
CA TYR A 232 -9.64 12.02 -15.29
C TYR A 232 -9.79 11.25 -13.96
N ALA A 233 -8.68 10.78 -13.38
CA ALA A 233 -8.70 10.03 -12.14
C ALA A 233 -9.32 10.80 -10.97
N ARG A 234 -8.92 12.07 -10.81
CA ARG A 234 -9.49 13.01 -9.84
C ARG A 234 -10.99 13.19 -10.05
N ASN A 235 -11.40 13.47 -11.28
CA ASN A 235 -12.82 13.68 -11.61
C ASN A 235 -13.68 12.43 -11.37
N ASN A 236 -13.05 11.25 -11.34
CA ASN A 236 -13.68 9.97 -10.99
C ASN A 236 -13.55 9.62 -9.50
N GLY A 237 -13.08 10.52 -8.64
CA GLY A 237 -13.06 10.36 -7.18
C GLY A 237 -11.79 9.76 -6.59
N HIS A 238 -10.70 9.63 -7.37
CA HIS A 238 -9.40 9.26 -6.79
C HIS A 238 -8.78 10.46 -6.08
N MET A 239 -8.31 10.24 -4.86
CA MET A 239 -7.77 11.29 -3.98
C MET A 239 -6.24 11.38 -4.07
N PHE A 240 -5.59 10.28 -4.45
CA PHE A 240 -4.14 10.14 -4.50
C PHE A 240 -3.72 9.47 -5.80
N SER A 241 -2.44 9.59 -6.14
CA SER A 241 -1.85 8.83 -7.24
C SER A 241 -0.36 8.54 -7.00
N ARG A 242 0.16 7.63 -7.83
CA ARG A 242 1.57 7.24 -7.86
C ARG A 242 1.95 6.66 -9.23
N LYS A 243 3.21 6.72 -9.65
CA LYS A 243 4.36 7.31 -8.93
C LYS A 243 4.75 8.67 -9.48
N PHE A 244 5.30 9.51 -8.61
CA PHE A 244 5.92 10.77 -8.97
C PHE A 244 7.38 10.76 -8.55
N ASP A 245 8.27 11.18 -9.44
CA ASP A 245 9.70 11.27 -9.19
C ASP A 245 10.24 12.55 -9.83
N GLU A 246 10.75 13.45 -9.01
CA GLU A 246 11.28 14.75 -9.44
C GLU A 246 12.49 14.61 -10.38
N ASN A 247 13.23 13.50 -10.29
CA ASN A 247 14.37 13.21 -11.18
C ASN A 247 13.91 12.70 -12.56
N ILE A 248 12.66 12.24 -12.68
CA ILE A 248 12.09 11.78 -13.95
C ILE A 248 11.30 12.89 -14.61
N ASP A 249 10.40 13.54 -13.88
CA ASP A 249 9.62 14.67 -14.39
C ASP A 249 9.08 15.55 -13.24
N ASN A 250 9.83 16.56 -12.82
CA ASN A 250 9.36 17.52 -11.82
C ASN A 250 8.22 18.42 -12.33
N LYS A 251 8.02 18.56 -13.65
CA LYS A 251 7.00 19.47 -14.19
C LYS A 251 5.59 18.97 -13.89
N ILE A 252 5.37 17.66 -13.91
CA ILE A 252 4.07 17.11 -13.52
C ILE A 252 3.78 17.33 -12.03
N ILE A 253 4.80 17.21 -11.17
CA ILE A 253 4.67 17.46 -9.73
C ILE A 253 4.29 18.91 -9.48
N GLN A 254 5.03 19.86 -10.06
CA GLN A 254 4.74 21.29 -9.95
C GLN A 254 3.35 21.63 -10.48
N LYS A 255 2.92 20.98 -11.57
CA LYS A 255 1.57 21.19 -12.12
C LYS A 255 0.49 20.76 -11.13
N ILE A 256 0.62 19.60 -10.49
CA ILE A 256 -0.35 19.14 -9.48
C ILE A 256 -0.33 20.05 -8.26
N VAL A 257 0.87 20.36 -7.73
CA VAL A 257 1.01 21.20 -6.53
C VAL A 257 0.42 22.59 -6.73
N ASN A 258 0.70 23.24 -7.86
CA ASN A 258 0.29 24.62 -8.08
C ASN A 258 -1.19 24.78 -8.44
N TYR A 259 -1.77 23.82 -9.17
CA TYR A 259 -3.13 23.94 -9.68
C TYR A 259 -4.17 23.18 -8.85
N ASP A 260 -3.76 22.07 -8.23
CA ASP A 260 -4.71 21.12 -7.64
C ASP A 260 -4.63 21.07 -6.11
N LEU A 261 -3.47 21.45 -5.54
CA LEU A 261 -3.22 21.47 -4.10
C LEU A 261 -3.01 22.87 -3.53
N GLY A 262 -2.72 23.84 -4.39
CA GLY A 262 -2.58 25.24 -4.00
C GLY A 262 -3.94 25.86 -3.75
N GLU A 263 -4.18 26.31 -2.52
CA GLU A 263 -5.12 27.40 -2.31
C GLU A 263 -4.49 28.69 -2.84
N TYR A 264 -5.34 29.58 -3.35
CA TYR A 264 -5.01 30.97 -3.68
C TYR A 264 -4.13 31.60 -2.59
N TYR A 265 -2.83 31.77 -2.87
CA TYR A 265 -2.07 32.84 -2.24
C TYR A 265 -2.44 34.16 -2.95
N GLU A 266 -3.68 34.59 -2.78
CA GLU A 266 -3.99 36.00 -3.00
C GLU A 266 -3.39 36.79 -1.83
N SER A 267 -2.41 37.61 -2.20
CA SER A 267 -1.89 38.79 -1.52
C SER A 267 -2.59 39.22 -0.22
N TYR A 268 -1.81 39.25 0.86
CA TYR A 268 -1.87 40.31 1.88
C TYR A 268 -0.44 40.79 2.19
#